data_AF-A0A7S1QR68-F1
#
_entry.id   AF-A0A7S1QR68-F1
#
_cell.length_a   1.000
_cell.length_b   1.000
_cell.length_c   1.000
_cell.angle_alpha   90.00
_cell.angle_beta   90.00
_cell.angle_gamma   90.00
#
_symmetry.space_group_name_H-M   'P 1'
#
loop_
_entity.id
_entity.type
_entity.pdbx_description
1 polymer ?
#
loop_
_entity_poly.entity_id
_entity_poly.type
_entity_poly.pdbx_seq_one_letter_code
_entity_poly.pdbx_strand_id
1 'polypeptide(L)'
;MPLDYSKFDKIEDSDDEAVPTEQPAQKPAGTGHPSPSPARLPEEHSKPLTDAPALEVGDGAWVQYYTEKMSAPQRMQTMVHLWNSAEQEQRVEFLRHLIDIIGNPAVSNRIKGGQEILKDLDPNFYHGVTYPAAWVETFKTTLAVEDKKAVFEKLFKSLDQAEQGLVMGTLM
;
A
#
# COMPACT_ATOMS: atom_id res chain seq x y z
N MET A 1 -13.57 -37.79 15.60
CA MET A 1 -13.39 -38.73 14.47
C MET A 1 -11.98 -38.52 13.92
N PRO A 2 -11.13 -39.55 13.84
CA PRO A 2 -9.76 -39.45 13.34
C PRO A 2 -9.73 -39.36 11.79
N LEU A 3 -8.86 -38.54 11.22
CA LEU A 3 -8.64 -38.42 9.78
C LEU A 3 -7.56 -39.44 9.34
N ASP A 4 -7.86 -40.17 8.26
CA ASP A 4 -7.02 -41.22 7.67
C ASP A 4 -6.03 -40.61 6.66
N TYR A 5 -4.74 -40.92 6.82
CA TYR A 5 -3.63 -40.38 6.02
C TYR A 5 -3.19 -41.30 4.86
N SER A 6 -3.98 -42.32 4.47
CA SER A 6 -3.62 -43.29 3.41
C SER A 6 -3.63 -42.73 1.97
N LYS A 7 -3.51 -41.41 1.77
CA LYS A 7 -3.53 -40.78 0.44
C LYS A 7 -2.23 -40.09 0.02
N PHE A 8 -1.17 -40.14 0.84
CA PHE A 8 0.09 -39.44 0.57
C PHE A 8 1.27 -40.34 0.17
N ASP A 9 1.01 -41.56 -0.32
CA ASP A 9 2.08 -42.53 -0.58
C ASP A 9 2.02 -43.12 -1.99
N LYS A 10 2.02 -42.27 -3.02
CA LYS A 10 2.31 -42.67 -4.41
C LYS A 10 2.89 -41.52 -5.23
N ILE A 11 4.21 -41.35 -5.16
CA ILE A 11 4.99 -40.89 -6.33
C ILE A 11 6.20 -41.82 -6.42
N GLU A 12 6.00 -42.89 -7.19
CA GLU A 12 7.04 -43.83 -7.61
C GLU A 12 8.00 -43.13 -8.58
N ASP A 13 9.29 -43.37 -8.31
CA ASP A 13 10.36 -43.73 -9.23
C ASP A 13 10.63 -42.85 -10.46
N SER A 14 11.77 -42.18 -10.36
CA SER A 14 12.51 -41.53 -11.44
C SER A 14 13.68 -42.44 -11.79
N ASP A 15 13.64 -43.14 -12.93
CA ASP A 15 14.84 -43.41 -13.73
C ASP A 15 14.52 -43.93 -15.15
N ASP A 16 15.28 -43.39 -16.09
CA ASP A 16 15.94 -44.08 -17.21
C ASP A 16 15.44 -43.98 -18.68
N GLU A 17 16.42 -43.56 -19.47
CA GLU A 17 16.79 -43.79 -20.88
C GLU A 17 16.10 -43.15 -22.13
N ALA A 18 16.99 -42.44 -22.85
CA ALA A 18 17.28 -42.49 -24.29
C ALA A 18 16.52 -41.60 -25.30
N VAL A 19 17.27 -40.65 -25.86
CA VAL A 19 17.04 -39.93 -27.13
C VAL A 19 17.17 -40.86 -28.35
N PRO A 20 16.42 -40.59 -29.44
CA PRO A 20 17.11 -40.14 -30.64
C PRO A 20 16.42 -38.99 -31.40
N THR A 21 17.29 -38.16 -31.96
CA THR A 21 17.12 -37.12 -33.01
C THR A 21 16.08 -37.43 -34.10
N GLU A 22 15.17 -36.49 -34.36
CA GLU A 22 14.79 -36.02 -35.70
C GLU A 22 13.87 -34.78 -35.60
N GLN A 23 14.30 -33.64 -36.15
CA GLN A 23 13.37 -32.59 -36.59
C GLN A 23 12.93 -32.97 -38.01
N PRO A 24 11.64 -32.87 -38.33
CA PRO A 24 11.22 -31.72 -39.12
C PRO A 24 9.89 -31.10 -38.66
N ALA A 25 9.74 -29.83 -39.03
CA ALA A 25 8.69 -28.91 -38.62
C ALA A 25 7.26 -29.44 -38.84
N GLN A 26 6.45 -29.37 -37.79
CA GLN A 26 5.02 -29.06 -37.87
C GLN A 26 4.54 -28.53 -36.51
N LYS A 27 4.06 -27.28 -36.49
CA LYS A 27 3.30 -26.68 -35.37
C LYS A 27 2.07 -27.54 -35.10
N PRO A 28 1.80 -27.88 -33.83
CA PRO A 28 0.46 -27.62 -33.32
C PRO A 28 0.50 -26.86 -31.99
N ALA A 29 -0.42 -25.91 -31.91
CA ALA A 29 -0.96 -25.26 -30.72
C ALA A 29 -0.24 -25.57 -29.40
N GLY A 30 0.74 -24.74 -29.06
CA GLY A 30 1.15 -24.58 -27.67
C GLY A 30 -0.07 -24.15 -26.88
N THR A 31 -0.52 -25.04 -26.00
CA THR A 31 -1.30 -24.73 -24.80
C THR A 31 -0.53 -23.65 -24.06
N GLY A 32 -0.85 -22.40 -24.39
CA GLY A 32 -0.43 -21.26 -23.60
C GLY A 32 -0.94 -21.51 -22.19
N HIS A 33 -0.04 -21.85 -21.29
CA HIS A 33 -0.25 -21.54 -19.89
C HIS A 33 -0.71 -20.08 -19.87
N PRO A 34 -1.88 -19.75 -19.28
CA PRO A 34 -2.17 -18.35 -19.05
C PRO A 34 -1.02 -17.87 -18.16
N SER A 35 -0.11 -17.07 -18.75
CA SER A 35 0.64 -16.13 -17.94
C SER A 35 -0.40 -15.47 -17.04
N PRO A 36 -0.21 -15.45 -15.71
CA PRO A 36 -1.11 -14.70 -14.85
C PRO A 36 -1.10 -13.28 -15.40
N SER A 37 -2.19 -12.92 -16.08
CA SER A 37 -2.37 -11.55 -16.51
C SER A 37 -2.25 -10.74 -15.23
N PRO A 38 -1.37 -9.73 -15.16
CA PRO A 38 -1.27 -8.91 -13.97
C PRO A 38 -2.70 -8.47 -13.66
N ALA A 39 -3.17 -8.81 -12.46
CA ALA A 39 -4.56 -8.61 -12.07
C ALA A 39 -4.95 -7.20 -12.48
N ARG A 40 -5.85 -7.07 -13.46
CA ARG A 40 -6.22 -5.75 -13.97
C ARG A 40 -6.86 -5.01 -12.80
N LEU A 41 -6.20 -3.95 -12.36
CA LEU A 41 -6.76 -3.06 -11.36
C LEU A 41 -8.11 -2.53 -11.90
N PRO A 42 -9.13 -2.44 -11.04
CA PRO A 42 -10.34 -1.70 -11.37
C PRO A 42 -9.99 -0.31 -11.92
N GLU A 43 -10.65 0.08 -13.03
CA GLU A 43 -10.37 1.34 -13.72
C GLU A 43 -10.51 2.56 -12.80
N GLU A 44 -11.39 2.47 -11.80
CA GLU A 44 -11.60 3.49 -10.78
C GLU A 44 -10.31 3.87 -10.02
N HIS A 45 -9.45 2.89 -9.69
CA HIS A 45 -8.22 3.15 -8.92
C HIS A 45 -7.11 3.77 -9.78
N SER A 46 -7.21 3.64 -11.10
CA SER A 46 -6.20 4.08 -12.06
C SER A 46 -6.56 5.42 -12.72
N LYS A 47 -7.72 6.00 -12.38
CA LYS A 47 -8.18 7.27 -12.95
C LYS A 47 -7.30 8.43 -12.46
N PRO A 48 -6.74 9.28 -13.35
CA PRO A 48 -5.97 10.45 -12.94
C PRO A 48 -6.77 11.35 -12.00
N LEU A 49 -6.14 11.79 -10.90
CA LEU A 49 -6.73 12.70 -9.89
C LEU A 49 -6.28 14.15 -10.11
N THR A 50 -6.24 14.59 -11.37
CA THR A 50 -5.79 15.94 -11.74
C THR A 50 -6.80 17.04 -11.41
N ASP A 51 -8.04 16.67 -11.16
CA ASP A 51 -9.14 17.52 -10.70
C ASP A 51 -9.18 17.69 -9.17
N ALA A 52 -8.22 17.11 -8.44
CA ALA A 52 -8.11 17.28 -7.00
C ALA A 52 -7.91 18.77 -6.64
N PRO A 53 -8.71 19.33 -5.72
CA PRO A 53 -8.56 20.72 -5.28
C PRO A 53 -7.22 20.91 -4.54
N ALA A 54 -6.79 22.16 -4.35
CA ALA A 54 -5.51 22.44 -3.69
C ALA A 54 -5.46 21.89 -2.26
N LEU A 55 -4.30 21.37 -1.86
CA LEU A 55 -4.06 20.93 -0.49
C LEU A 55 -3.92 22.15 0.42
N GLU A 56 -4.72 22.22 1.47
CA GLU A 56 -4.72 23.32 2.42
C GLU A 56 -4.67 22.80 3.86
N VAL A 57 -4.17 23.61 4.79
CA VAL A 57 -4.12 23.23 6.21
C VAL A 57 -5.52 23.19 6.81
N GLY A 58 -6.42 24.07 6.36
CA GLY A 58 -7.81 24.15 6.81
C GLY A 58 -8.68 22.98 6.36
N ASP A 59 -9.86 22.85 6.96
CA ASP A 59 -10.89 21.94 6.43
C ASP A 59 -11.47 22.56 5.16
N GLY A 60 -11.16 21.96 4.01
CA GLY A 60 -11.50 22.49 2.70
C GLY A 60 -12.07 21.41 1.78
N ALA A 61 -12.33 21.82 0.53
CA ALA A 61 -12.84 20.93 -0.52
C ALA A 61 -11.94 19.69 -0.73
N TRP A 62 -10.65 19.78 -0.39
CA TRP A 62 -9.70 18.68 -0.51
C TRP A 62 -9.97 17.52 0.45
N VAL A 63 -10.45 17.79 1.67
CA VAL A 63 -10.83 16.72 2.61
C VAL A 63 -12.04 15.96 2.09
N GLN A 64 -13.06 16.69 1.62
CA GLN A 64 -14.26 16.09 1.03
C GLN A 64 -13.91 15.29 -0.24
N TYR A 65 -13.02 15.82 -1.08
CA TYR A 65 -12.54 15.10 -2.26
C TYR A 65 -11.84 13.80 -1.86
N TYR A 66 -10.96 13.85 -0.86
CA TYR A 66 -10.28 12.66 -0.35
C TYR A 66 -11.25 11.59 0.17
N THR A 67 -12.30 11.98 0.89
CA THR A 67 -13.26 11.03 1.46
C THR A 67 -14.25 10.49 0.45
N GLU A 68 -14.77 11.35 -0.44
CA GLU A 68 -15.93 11.02 -1.27
C GLU A 68 -15.58 10.65 -2.72
N LYS A 69 -14.45 11.13 -3.24
CA LYS A 69 -14.06 10.96 -4.65
C LYS A 69 -12.93 9.97 -4.85
N MET A 70 -12.12 9.74 -3.81
CA MET A 70 -11.03 8.76 -3.88
C MET A 70 -11.48 7.42 -3.31
N SER A 71 -11.16 6.36 -4.04
CA SER A 71 -11.30 4.98 -3.57
C SER A 71 -10.31 4.69 -2.43
N ALA A 72 -10.60 3.66 -1.62
CA ALA A 72 -9.72 3.25 -0.52
C ALA A 72 -8.25 3.02 -0.95
N PRO A 73 -7.96 2.31 -2.07
CA PRO A 73 -6.59 2.17 -2.56
C PRO A 73 -5.93 3.52 -2.89
N GLN A 74 -6.66 4.47 -3.47
CA GLN A 74 -6.13 5.80 -3.79
C GLN A 74 -5.83 6.61 -2.53
N ARG A 75 -6.68 6.50 -1.50
CA ARG A 75 -6.45 7.11 -0.18
C ARG A 75 -5.19 6.56 0.47
N MET A 76 -5.03 5.23 0.47
CA MET A 76 -3.84 4.57 1.00
C MET A 76 -2.58 4.92 0.23
N GLN A 77 -2.63 4.91 -1.10
CA GLN A 77 -1.50 5.30 -1.92
C GLN A 77 -1.09 6.76 -1.67
N THR A 78 -2.08 7.64 -1.43
CA THR A 78 -1.82 9.04 -1.07
C THR A 78 -1.12 9.14 0.27
N MET A 79 -1.59 8.42 1.30
CA MET A 79 -0.94 8.37 2.61
C MET A 79 0.50 7.87 2.52
N VAL A 80 0.75 6.82 1.73
CA VAL A 80 2.08 6.28 1.46
C VAL A 80 3.00 7.34 0.86
N HIS A 81 2.54 8.06 -0.16
CA HIS A 81 3.36 9.09 -0.80
C HIS A 81 3.61 10.30 0.10
N LEU A 82 2.62 10.73 0.90
CA LEU A 82 2.80 11.81 1.86
C LEU A 82 3.79 11.42 2.96
N TRP A 83 3.65 10.21 3.52
CA TRP A 83 4.60 9.65 4.48
C TRP A 83 6.03 9.61 3.92
N ASN A 84 6.19 9.02 2.73
CA ASN A 84 7.48 8.86 2.08
C ASN A 84 8.11 10.21 1.68
N SER A 85 7.30 11.25 1.48
CA SER A 85 7.79 12.60 1.19
C SER A 85 8.33 13.35 2.42
N ALA A 86 7.96 12.92 3.62
CA ALA A 86 8.40 13.51 4.88
C ALA A 86 9.78 12.99 5.30
N GLU A 87 10.53 13.81 6.04
CA GLU A 87 11.82 13.42 6.62
C GLU A 87 11.64 12.50 7.83
N GLN A 88 12.71 11.78 8.20
CA GLN A 88 12.69 10.83 9.32
C GLN A 88 12.17 11.45 10.62
N GLU A 89 12.64 12.65 10.96
CA GLU A 89 12.24 13.35 12.19
C GLU A 89 10.75 13.71 12.16
N GLN A 90 10.25 14.18 11.00
CA GLN A 90 8.85 14.53 10.79
C GLN A 90 7.94 13.29 10.90
N ARG A 91 8.36 12.15 10.35
CA ARG A 91 7.63 10.87 10.45
C ARG A 91 7.48 10.41 11.89
N VAL A 92 8.52 10.59 12.71
CA VAL A 92 8.46 10.26 14.14
C VAL A 92 7.44 11.16 14.85
N GLU A 93 7.41 12.45 14.52
CA GLU A 93 6.39 13.37 15.06
C GLU A 93 4.97 12.99 14.62
N PHE A 94 4.77 12.67 13.35
CA PHE A 94 3.46 12.26 12.84
C PHE A 94 2.96 10.99 13.53
N LEU A 95 3.82 9.97 13.67
CA LEU A 95 3.45 8.71 14.31
C LEU A 95 3.11 8.90 15.79
N ARG A 96 3.91 9.68 16.53
CA ARG A 96 3.62 10.03 17.93
C ARG A 96 2.28 10.73 18.06
N HIS A 97 2.02 11.69 17.18
CA HIS A 97 0.75 12.42 17.16
C HIS A 97 -0.44 11.52 16.85
N LEU A 98 -0.32 10.62 15.88
CA LEU A 98 -1.37 9.63 15.59
C LEU A 98 -1.65 8.72 16.78
N ILE A 99 -0.62 8.28 17.50
CA ILE A 99 -0.79 7.45 18.70
C ILE A 99 -1.51 8.19 19.81
N ASP A 100 -1.17 9.47 20.04
CA ASP A 100 -1.83 10.30 21.02
C ASP A 100 -3.32 10.48 20.68
N ILE A 101 -3.66 10.63 19.39
CA ILE A 101 -5.04 10.71 18.91
C ILE A 101 -5.79 9.39 19.10
N ILE A 102 -5.17 8.25 18.75
CA ILE A 102 -5.79 6.93 18.86
C ILE A 102 -5.94 6.52 20.34
N GLY A 103 -5.08 7.05 21.22
CA GLY A 103 -5.11 6.76 22.65
C GLY A 103 -4.72 5.31 22.97
N ASN A 104 -3.90 4.65 22.13
CA ASN A 104 -3.49 3.27 22.35
C ASN A 104 -2.13 3.18 23.10
N PRO A 105 -2.13 2.84 24.40
CA PRO A 105 -0.91 2.83 25.21
C PRO A 105 0.10 1.74 24.78
N ALA A 106 -0.33 0.66 24.14
CA ALA A 106 0.57 -0.40 23.67
C ALA A 106 1.51 0.11 22.57
N VAL A 107 1.03 1.01 21.71
CA VAL A 107 1.82 1.62 20.64
C VAL A 107 2.73 2.72 21.19
N SER A 108 2.22 3.55 22.11
CA SER A 108 2.99 4.60 22.78
C SER A 108 4.26 4.07 23.49
N ASN A 109 4.18 2.87 24.06
CA ASN A 109 5.31 2.25 24.76
C ASN A 109 6.42 1.73 23.81
N ARG A 110 6.08 1.38 22.57
CA ARG A 110 7.04 0.87 21.56
C ARG A 110 7.97 1.99 21.07
N ILE A 111 7.42 3.19 20.87
CA ILE A 111 8.18 4.39 20.43
C ILE A 111 9.10 4.96 21.51
N LYS A 112 8.74 4.78 22.79
CA LYS A 112 9.54 5.27 23.92
C LYS A 112 10.85 4.46 24.13
N GLY A 113 11.00 3.32 23.47
CA GLY A 113 12.10 2.36 23.69
C GLY A 113 13.45 2.64 23.02
N GLY A 114 13.57 3.60 22.09
CA GLY A 114 14.85 3.94 21.41
C GLY A 114 14.69 4.25 19.91
N GLN A 115 15.78 4.67 19.24
CA GLN A 115 15.83 5.13 17.83
C GLN A 115 15.02 4.25 16.85
N GLU A 116 13.75 4.57 16.65
CA GLU A 116 12.96 3.95 15.60
C GLU A 116 13.30 4.60 14.26
N ILE A 117 14.08 3.88 13.45
CA ILE A 117 14.22 4.19 12.03
C ILE A 117 12.93 3.73 11.36
N LEU A 118 11.96 4.63 11.31
CA LEU A 118 10.71 4.44 10.56
C LEU A 118 11.01 4.35 9.07
N LYS A 119 10.73 3.18 8.49
CA LYS A 119 11.01 2.90 7.09
C LYS A 119 10.06 3.67 6.17
N ASP A 120 10.47 3.82 4.91
CA ASP A 120 9.54 4.13 3.83
C ASP A 120 8.50 3.01 3.71
N LEU A 121 7.28 3.40 3.38
CA LEU A 121 6.23 2.45 3.02
C LEU A 121 6.40 2.05 1.56
N ASP A 122 6.20 0.78 1.22
CA ASP A 122 6.39 0.31 -0.15
C ASP A 122 5.28 0.82 -1.08
N PRO A 123 5.58 1.74 -2.04
CA PRO A 123 4.57 2.24 -2.97
C PRO A 123 4.14 1.17 -3.99
N ASN A 124 4.89 0.07 -4.15
CA ASN A 124 4.55 -0.99 -5.09
C ASN A 124 3.34 -1.82 -4.63
N PHE A 125 2.99 -1.78 -3.34
CA PHE A 125 1.81 -2.46 -2.83
C PHE A 125 0.52 -1.99 -3.55
N TYR A 126 0.46 -0.72 -3.94
CA TYR A 126 -0.62 -0.16 -4.76
C TYR A 126 -0.13 0.18 -6.17
N HIS A 127 0.75 -0.63 -6.75
CA HIS A 127 1.28 -0.40 -8.10
C HIS A 127 0.17 -0.22 -9.14
N GLY A 128 0.15 0.95 -9.81
CA GLY A 128 -0.86 1.32 -10.81
C GLY A 128 -2.05 2.11 -10.26
N VAL A 129 -2.13 2.25 -8.93
CA VAL A 129 -3.09 3.15 -8.29
C VAL A 129 -2.60 4.59 -8.37
N THR A 130 -3.53 5.49 -8.66
CA THR A 130 -3.27 6.93 -8.80
C THR A 130 -3.37 7.66 -7.46
N TYR A 131 -2.70 8.80 -7.38
CA TYR A 131 -2.73 9.70 -6.22
C TYR A 131 -2.58 11.16 -6.71
N PRO A 132 -3.01 12.15 -5.93
CA PRO A 132 -2.90 13.56 -6.31
C PRO A 132 -1.45 14.04 -6.12
N ALA A 133 -0.62 13.93 -7.16
CA ALA A 133 0.80 14.29 -7.11
C ALA A 133 1.05 15.74 -6.66
N ALA A 134 0.16 16.68 -7.02
CA ALA A 134 0.24 18.07 -6.59
C ALA A 134 0.13 18.24 -5.06
N TRP A 135 -0.60 17.36 -4.37
CA TRP A 135 -0.67 17.35 -2.90
C TRP A 135 0.67 16.93 -2.31
N VAL A 136 1.31 15.91 -2.88
CA VAL A 136 2.62 15.44 -2.41
C VAL A 136 3.68 16.51 -2.60
N GLU A 137 3.65 17.22 -3.74
CA GLU A 137 4.55 18.36 -3.97
C GLU A 137 4.30 19.47 -2.94
N THR A 138 3.05 19.92 -2.78
CA THR A 138 2.69 20.97 -1.81
C THR A 138 3.07 20.59 -0.38
N PHE A 139 2.79 19.35 0.02
CA PHE A 139 3.11 18.81 1.33
C PHE A 139 4.63 18.77 1.55
N LYS A 140 5.41 18.42 0.53
CA LYS A 140 6.86 18.36 0.61
C LYS A 140 7.50 19.75 0.70
N THR A 141 7.09 20.67 -0.18
CA THR A 141 7.83 21.92 -0.45
C THR A 141 7.25 23.15 0.25
N THR A 142 5.95 23.17 0.51
CA THR A 142 5.23 24.39 0.91
C THR A 142 4.85 24.38 2.39
N LEU A 143 4.40 23.23 2.90
CA LEU A 143 3.90 23.14 4.27
C LEU A 143 5.03 23.07 5.31
N ALA A 144 4.86 23.78 6.43
CA ALA A 144 5.71 23.61 7.61
C ALA A 144 5.40 22.28 8.32
N VAL A 145 6.31 21.80 9.17
CA VAL A 145 6.16 20.50 9.86
C VAL A 145 4.84 20.41 10.65
N GLU A 146 4.46 21.46 11.36
CA GLU A 146 3.19 21.52 12.10
C GLU A 146 1.97 21.40 11.20
N ASP A 147 2.01 22.06 10.03
CA ASP A 147 0.94 22.00 9.03
C ASP A 147 0.87 20.62 8.37
N LYS A 148 2.03 20.02 8.07
CA LYS A 148 2.12 18.64 7.55
C LYS A 148 1.50 17.65 8.53
N LYS A 149 1.79 17.80 9.83
CA LYS A 149 1.21 16.98 10.90
C LYS A 149 -0.31 17.12 10.93
N ALA A 150 -0.82 18.36 10.88
CA ALA A 150 -2.26 18.62 10.87
C ALA A 150 -2.96 18.02 9.64
N VAL A 151 -2.35 18.17 8.45
CA VAL A 151 -2.86 17.57 7.21
C VAL A 151 -2.86 16.04 7.29
N PHE A 152 -1.78 15.43 7.76
CA PHE A 152 -1.67 13.98 7.87
C PHE A 152 -2.67 13.41 8.88
N GLU A 153 -2.87 14.09 10.01
CA GLU A 153 -3.92 13.78 10.98
C GLU A 153 -5.31 13.82 10.35
N LYS A 154 -5.63 14.87 9.57
CA LYS A 154 -6.96 15.01 8.95
C LYS A 154 -7.23 13.88 7.98
N LEU A 155 -6.26 13.57 7.13
CA LEU A 155 -6.35 12.44 6.21
C LEU A 155 -6.56 11.15 6.98
N PHE A 156 -5.77 10.89 8.03
CA PHE A 156 -5.90 9.70 8.85
C PHE A 156 -7.28 9.58 9.52
N LYS A 157 -7.77 10.66 10.14
CA LYS A 157 -9.09 10.68 10.82
C LYS A 157 -10.25 10.48 9.86
N SER A 158 -10.08 10.85 8.60
CA SER A 158 -11.11 10.71 7.58
C SER A 158 -11.24 9.29 7.00
N LEU A 159 -10.27 8.41 7.31
CA LEU A 159 -10.31 7.00 6.96
C LEU A 159 -11.29 6.22 7.85
N ASP A 160 -11.84 5.14 7.33
CA ASP A 160 -12.59 4.20 8.16
C ASP A 160 -11.69 3.40 9.12
N GLN A 161 -12.28 2.69 10.08
CA GLN A 161 -11.52 1.97 11.10
C GLN A 161 -10.62 0.85 10.53
N ALA A 162 -11.01 0.21 9.42
CA ALA A 162 -10.22 -0.82 8.79
C ALA A 162 -8.99 -0.20 8.09
N GLU A 163 -9.19 0.90 7.38
CA GLU A 163 -8.11 1.67 6.73
C GLU A 163 -7.15 2.26 7.76
N GLN A 164 -7.64 2.84 8.87
CA GLN A 164 -6.80 3.31 9.96
C GLN A 164 -5.95 2.17 10.55
N GLY A 165 -6.55 0.99 10.72
CA GLY A 165 -5.84 -0.20 11.16
C GLY A 165 -4.74 -0.64 10.20
N LEU A 166 -4.98 -0.55 8.89
CA LEU A 166 -3.97 -0.85 7.87
C LEU A 166 -2.81 0.15 7.90
N VAL A 167 -3.10 1.45 7.97
CA VAL A 167 -2.06 2.49 8.07
C VAL A 167 -1.20 2.26 9.32
N MET A 168 -1.84 2.10 10.49
CA MET A 168 -1.12 1.86 11.73
C MET A 168 -0.34 0.53 11.71
N GLY A 169 -0.90 -0.54 11.15
CA GLY A 169 -0.22 -1.82 11.01
C GLY A 169 0.96 -1.79 10.04
N THR A 170 0.96 -0.88 9.06
CA THR A 170 2.07 -0.73 8.11
C THR A 170 3.17 0.18 8.67
N LEU A 171 2.82 1.11 9.57
CA LEU A 171 3.75 2.04 10.21
C LEU A 171 4.50 1.44 11.43
N MET A 172 4.10 0.27 11.93
CA MET A 172 4.62 -0.39 13.16
C MET A 172 5.35 -1.71 12.87
#